data_AF-B3S0S5-F1
#
_entry.id   AF-B3S0S5-F1
#
_cell.length_a   1.000
_cell.length_b   1.000
_cell.length_c   1.000
_cell.angle_alpha   90.00
_cell.angle_beta   90.00
_cell.angle_gamma   90.00
#
_symmetry.space_group_name_H-M   'P 1'
#
loop_
_entity.id
_entity.type
_entity.pdbx_description
1 polymer ?
#
loop_
_entity_poly.entity_id
_entity_poly.type
_entity_poly.pdbx_seq_one_letter_code
_entity_poly.pdbx_strand_id
1 'polypeptide(L)'
;MGSQIVRIFRQGVWASLTGGWFYDPHHDIFTNTVHMYSWLFFLCFPLTLYIIIATGWAALLVYCCTITATFAVVKVINYRVHLSFDKKAKEDESNKQV
;
A
#
# COMPACT_ATOMS: atom_id res chain seq x y z
N MET A 1 -10.02 0.93 32.83
CA MET A 1 -10.16 -0.27 31.98
C MET A 1 -10.87 -0.01 30.65
N GLY A 2 -11.81 0.95 30.55
CA GLY A 2 -12.46 1.29 29.27
C GLY A 2 -11.53 1.74 28.14
N SER A 3 -10.38 2.38 28.44
CA SER A 3 -9.46 2.84 27.39
C SER A 3 -8.74 1.72 26.63
N GLN A 4 -8.58 0.53 27.24
CA GLN A 4 -7.99 -0.63 26.57
C GLN A 4 -8.96 -1.22 25.54
N ILE A 5 -10.25 -1.30 25.88
CA ILE A 5 -11.29 -1.77 24.95
C ILE A 5 -11.42 -0.82 23.75
N VAL A 6 -11.40 0.50 23.98
CA VAL A 6 -11.44 1.50 22.89
C VAL A 6 -10.20 1.41 21.99
N ARG A 7 -9.02 1.16 22.57
CA ARG A 7 -7.79 0.94 21.79
C ARG A 7 -7.86 -0.32 20.95
N ILE A 8 -8.34 -1.44 21.50
CA ILE A 8 -8.50 -2.70 20.78
C ILE A 8 -9.57 -2.59 19.69
N PHE A 9 -10.68 -1.89 19.95
CA PHE A 9 -11.67 -1.62 18.91
C PHE A 9 -11.08 -0.75 17.80
N ARG A 10 -10.35 0.31 18.16
CA ARG A 10 -9.73 1.19 17.17
C ARG A 10 -8.64 0.50 16.37
N GLN A 11 -7.75 -0.25 17.04
CA GLN A 11 -6.62 -0.92 16.41
C GLN A 11 -7.03 -2.23 15.74
N GLY A 12 -8.11 -2.87 16.17
CA GLY A 12 -8.60 -4.13 15.61
C GLY A 12 -9.64 -3.90 14.51
N VAL A 13 -10.71 -3.15 14.80
CA VAL A 13 -11.81 -2.95 13.84
C VAL A 13 -11.37 -2.05 12.70
N TRP A 14 -10.76 -0.90 12.99
CA TRP A 14 -10.34 -0.01 11.90
C TRP A 14 -9.21 -0.60 11.08
N ALA A 15 -8.24 -1.26 11.70
CA ALA A 15 -7.21 -1.96 10.94
C ALA A 15 -7.84 -3.03 10.05
N SER A 16 -8.73 -3.88 10.57
CA SER A 16 -9.38 -4.91 9.74
C SER A 16 -10.21 -4.32 8.60
N LEU A 17 -10.94 -3.23 8.85
CA LEU A 17 -11.76 -2.56 7.84
C LEU A 17 -10.91 -1.98 6.70
N THR A 18 -9.70 -1.51 7.02
CA THR A 18 -8.79 -0.79 6.11
C THR A 18 -7.66 -1.67 5.56
N GLY A 19 -7.82 -3.00 5.63
CA GLY A 19 -6.84 -3.95 5.07
C GLY A 19 -5.58 -4.16 5.94
N GLY A 20 -5.65 -3.81 7.22
CA GLY A 20 -4.57 -3.98 8.20
C GLY A 20 -3.90 -2.68 8.63
N TRP A 21 -4.44 -1.51 8.25
CA TRP A 21 -3.82 -0.23 8.57
C TRP A 21 -3.64 -0.02 10.07
N PHE A 22 -2.40 0.18 10.47
CA PHE A 22 -2.07 0.60 11.82
C PHE A 22 -1.23 1.87 11.76
N TYR A 23 -1.74 2.95 12.33
CA TYR A 23 -0.98 4.17 12.49
C TYR A 23 0.07 3.95 13.58
N ASP A 24 1.32 3.69 13.17
CA ASP A 24 2.47 3.65 14.08
C ASP A 24 3.18 5.02 14.04
N PRO A 25 3.19 5.80 15.14
CA PRO A 25 3.92 7.06 15.23
C PRO A 25 5.45 6.92 15.06
N HIS A 26 5.99 5.70 15.21
CA HIS A 26 7.41 5.42 15.03
C HIS A 26 7.79 5.10 13.58
N HIS A 27 6.82 4.81 12.71
CA HIS A 27 7.06 4.57 11.30
C HIS A 27 6.89 5.88 10.52
N ASP A 28 7.68 6.06 9.45
CA ASP A 28 7.58 7.26 8.62
C ASP A 28 6.15 7.52 8.15
N ILE A 29 5.71 8.78 8.30
CA ILE A 29 4.40 9.27 7.86
C ILE A 29 4.13 8.87 6.40
N PHE A 30 5.18 8.74 5.59
CA PHE A 30 5.12 8.26 4.22
C PHE A 30 4.51 6.87 4.07
N THR A 31 5.05 5.86 4.77
CA THR A 31 4.59 4.46 4.65
C THR A 31 3.16 4.32 5.09
N ASN A 32 2.83 5.02 6.18
CA ASN A 32 1.46 5.19 6.61
C ASN A 32 0.69 5.81 5.43
N THR A 33 0.82 7.09 5.10
CA THR A 33 0.06 7.75 4.02
C THR A 33 -0.12 6.94 2.72
N VAL A 34 0.93 6.29 2.21
CA VAL A 34 0.88 5.44 0.99
C VAL A 34 -0.09 4.27 1.13
N HIS A 35 -0.11 3.57 2.27
CA HIS A 35 -0.97 2.42 2.48
C HIS A 35 -2.47 2.82 2.45
N MET A 36 -2.83 4.07 2.80
CA MET A 36 -4.22 4.53 3.01
C MET A 36 -4.76 4.91 1.66
N TYR A 37 -3.98 5.67 0.91
CA TYR A 37 -4.34 6.04 -0.44
C TYR A 37 -4.41 4.80 -1.34
N SER A 38 -3.52 3.84 -1.17
CA SER A 38 -3.59 2.57 -1.90
C SER A 38 -4.86 1.79 -1.54
N TRP A 39 -5.17 1.66 -0.25
CA TRP A 39 -6.38 0.98 0.20
C TRP A 39 -7.65 1.69 -0.27
N LEU A 40 -7.74 3.01 -0.13
CA LEU A 40 -8.88 3.81 -0.55
C LEU A 40 -9.06 3.75 -2.07
N PHE A 41 -7.97 3.75 -2.84
CA PHE A 41 -8.00 3.54 -4.27
C PHE A 41 -8.63 2.19 -4.61
N PHE A 42 -8.17 1.10 -4.00
CA PHE A 42 -8.74 -0.23 -4.23
C PHE A 42 -10.20 -0.35 -3.80
N LEU A 43 -10.64 0.38 -2.77
CA LEU A 43 -12.03 0.40 -2.34
C LEU A 43 -12.92 1.19 -3.31
N CYS A 44 -12.51 2.41 -3.68
CA CYS A 44 -13.32 3.32 -4.49
C CYS A 44 -13.33 2.96 -5.97
N PHE A 45 -12.26 2.35 -6.48
CA PHE A 45 -12.12 2.00 -7.89
C PHE A 45 -13.21 1.04 -8.43
N PRO A 46 -13.50 -0.12 -7.81
CA PRO A 46 -14.57 -1.01 -8.28
C PRO A 46 -15.95 -0.36 -8.20
N LEU A 47 -16.21 0.47 -7.18
CA LEU A 47 -17.46 1.23 -7.05
C LEU A 47 -17.62 2.23 -8.20
N THR A 48 -16.55 2.97 -8.51
CA THR A 48 -16.53 3.95 -9.61
C THR A 48 -16.71 3.26 -10.97
N LEU A 49 -16.05 2.12 -11.18
CA LEU A 49 -16.23 1.30 -12.38
C LEU A 49 -17.67 0.82 -12.56
N TYR A 50 -18.29 0.34 -11.48
CA TYR A 50 -19.68 -0.13 -11.50
C TYR A 50 -20.66 0.98 -11.85
N ILE A 51 -20.43 2.21 -11.38
CA ILE A 51 -21.30 3.35 -11.68
C ILE A 51 -21.16 3.81 -13.14
N ILE A 52 -19.95 3.78 -13.70
CA ILE A 52 -19.66 4.32 -15.04
C ILE A 52 -19.95 3.32 -16.15
N ILE A 53 -19.64 2.03 -15.94
CA ILE A 53 -19.71 1.01 -16.98
C ILE A 53 -20.84 0.04 -16.61
N ALA A 54 -21.88 -0.02 -17.46
CA ALA A 54 -22.91 -1.05 -17.35
C ALA A 54 -22.25 -2.44 -17.29
N THR A 55 -22.69 -3.26 -16.35
CA THR A 55 -22.07 -4.54 -15.97
C THR A 55 -21.81 -5.42 -17.20
N GLY A 56 -20.53 -5.69 -17.51
CA GLY A 56 -20.13 -6.46 -18.68
C GLY A 56 -18.64 -6.79 -18.72
N TRP A 57 -18.20 -7.56 -19.73
CA TRP A 57 -16.81 -8.02 -19.89
C TRP A 57 -15.78 -6.88 -19.93
N ALA A 58 -16.17 -5.71 -20.43
CA ALA A 58 -15.31 -4.52 -20.43
C ALA A 58 -14.96 -4.03 -19.02
N ALA A 59 -15.94 -4.00 -18.09
CA ALA A 59 -15.70 -3.62 -16.71
C ALA A 59 -14.74 -4.60 -16.01
N LEU A 60 -14.86 -5.89 -16.30
CA LEU A 60 -13.96 -6.93 -15.79
C LEU A 60 -12.52 -6.76 -16.32
N LEU A 61 -12.35 -6.48 -17.61
CA LEU A 61 -11.03 -6.25 -18.20
C LEU A 61 -10.38 -5.01 -17.60
N VAL A 62 -11.10 -3.89 -17.51
CA VAL A 62 -10.57 -2.67 -16.90
C VAL A 62 -10.19 -2.91 -15.44
N TYR A 63 -11.05 -3.59 -14.67
CA TYR A 63 -10.74 -3.97 -13.30
C TYR A 63 -9.45 -4.80 -13.20
N CYS A 64 -9.35 -5.87 -14.00
CA CYS A 64 -8.19 -6.76 -14.00
C CYS A 64 -6.91 -6.00 -14.37
N CYS A 65 -6.95 -5.19 -15.42
CA CYS A 65 -5.82 -4.34 -15.84
C CYS A 65 -5.39 -3.37 -14.74
N THR A 66 -6.32 -2.72 -14.03
CA THR A 66 -5.98 -1.78 -12.95
C THR A 66 -5.37 -2.49 -11.75
N ILE A 67 -5.90 -3.65 -11.35
CA ILE A 67 -5.28 -4.45 -10.28
C ILE A 67 -3.85 -4.83 -10.68
N THR A 68 -3.65 -5.39 -11.87
CA THR A 68 -2.31 -5.76 -12.36
C THR A 68 -1.37 -4.55 -12.41
N ALA A 69 -1.82 -3.42 -12.94
CA ALA A 69 -1.03 -2.19 -12.99
C ALA A 69 -0.63 -1.72 -11.58
N THR A 70 -1.55 -1.77 -10.62
CA THR A 70 -1.26 -1.35 -9.24
C THR A 70 -0.22 -2.25 -8.59
N PHE A 71 -0.35 -3.58 -8.72
CA PHE A 71 0.66 -4.52 -8.23
C PHE A 71 2.01 -4.36 -8.93
N ALA A 72 2.01 -4.09 -10.24
CA ALA A 72 3.22 -3.82 -11.00
C ALA A 72 3.93 -2.56 -10.49
N VAL A 73 3.21 -1.46 -10.27
CA VAL A 73 3.75 -0.22 -9.70
C VAL A 73 4.36 -0.47 -8.32
N VAL A 74 3.64 -1.17 -7.43
CA VAL A 74 4.17 -1.52 -6.10
C VAL A 74 5.45 -2.35 -6.20
N LYS A 75 5.49 -3.35 -7.10
CA LYS A 75 6.71 -4.15 -7.32
C LYS A 75 7.86 -3.32 -7.89
N VAL A 76 7.59 -2.41 -8.81
CA VAL A 76 8.61 -1.53 -9.40
C VAL A 76 9.19 -0.61 -8.34
N ILE A 77 8.36 0.00 -7.49
CA ILE A 77 8.82 0.85 -6.38
C ILE A 77 9.70 0.02 -5.43
N ASN A 78 9.24 -1.16 -5.01
CA ASN A 78 10.03 -2.05 -4.16
C ASN A 78 11.38 -2.41 -4.79
N TYR A 79 11.37 -2.75 -6.08
CA TYR A 79 12.60 -3.07 -6.81
C TYR A 79 13.56 -1.86 -6.90
N ARG A 80 13.05 -0.65 -7.12
CA ARG A 80 13.86 0.59 -7.14
C ARG A 80 14.48 0.90 -5.78
N VAL A 81 13.72 0.68 -4.70
CA VAL A 81 14.21 0.87 -3.32
C VAL A 81 15.32 -0.14 -3.01
N HIS A 82 15.08 -1.43 -3.27
CA HIS A 82 16.11 -2.47 -3.09
C HIS A 82 17.38 -2.17 -3.88
N LEU A 83 17.25 -1.77 -5.15
CA LEU A 83 18.41 -1.43 -5.98
C LEU A 83 19.19 -0.23 -5.41
N SER A 84 18.49 0.73 -4.80
CA SER A 84 19.13 1.89 -4.17
C SER A 84 19.89 1.50 -2.91
N PHE A 85 19.37 0.57 -2.12
CA PHE A 85 20.08 0.02 -0.95
C PHE A 85 21.28 -0.84 -1.35
N ASP A 86 21.13 -1.72 -2.34
CA ASP A 86 22.21 -2.59 -2.83
C ASP A 86 23.38 -1.79 -3.42
N LYS A 87 23.09 -0.64 -4.04
CA LYS A 87 24.14 0.26 -4.55
C LYS A 87 24.92 0.92 -3.41
N LYS A 88 24.23 1.47 -2.42
CA LYS A 88 24.87 2.11 -1.26
C LYS A 88 25.75 1.14 -0.47
N ALA A 89 25.29 -0.09 -0.26
CA ALA A 89 26.06 -1.12 0.42
C ALA A 89 27.41 -1.42 -0.27
N LYS A 90 27.42 -1.45 -1.61
CA LYS A 90 28.66 -1.68 -2.39
C LYS A 90 29.62 -0.49 -2.35
N GLU A 91 29.09 0.73 -2.36
CA GLU A 91 29.90 1.95 -2.22
C GLU A 91 30.58 2.03 -0.84
N ASP A 92 29.86 1.67 0.22
CA ASP A 92 30.39 1.64 1.59
C ASP A 92 31.48 0.58 1.78
N GLU A 93 31.35 -0.60 1.16
CA GLU A 93 32.40 -1.63 1.15
C GLU A 93 33.64 -1.19 0.38
N SER A 94 33.47 -0.53 -0.77
CA SER A 94 34.58 0.03 -1.54
C SER A 94 35.35 1.10 -0.76
N ASN A 95 34.65 1.96 -0.01
CA ASN A 95 35.26 3.05 0.75
C ASN A 95 35.99 2.56 2.02
N LYS A 96 35.69 1.36 2.53
CA LYS A 96 36.43 0.73 3.64
C LYS A 96 37.73 0.05 3.22
N GLN A 97 37.89 -0.22 1.92
CA GLN A 97 39.07 -0.92 1.35
C GLN A 97 40.15 0.07 0.85
N VAL A 98 39.88 1.38 0.93
CA VAL A 98 40.80 2.49 0.59
C VAL A 98 41.26 3.16 1.88
#